data_AF-A0A932YVT0-F1
#
_entry.id   AF-A0A932YVT0-F1
#
_cell.length_a   1.000
_cell.length_b   1.000
_cell.length_c   1.000
_cell.angle_alpha   90.00
_cell.angle_beta   90.00
_cell.angle_gamma   90.00
#
_symmetry.space_group_name_H-M   'P 1'
#
loop_
_entity.id
_entity.type
_entity.pdbx_description
1 polymer ?
#
loop_
_entity_poly.entity_id
_entity_poly.type
_entity_poly.pdbx_seq_one_letter_code
_entity_poly.pdbx_strand_id
1 'polypeptide(L)'
;MQNDFYGLGIAPALMQILQRLHFKTPTPIQAQAIPIAVEGKDLVGIAQTGTGKTLAFGVPMIQRLAQIKGQGLVVLPTRELALQVDEVLRKIGHGLGLRTAVLIGGLSLAPQIEALKKNPHIIIATPGRLIDHLSQKTVRLDSVKIVVLDEADRMLDMGFMPQIQRIIAALPRERQTMLFSATMPVEIMEVASRYMKLPIRIEIAPTGTTVERVTQELFIVPREHKSKLLAKVLQNHSGSTLIFTRTKHGAKRLQRQIRALDIHAAEIHSNRSLAQRREALEGFKSGKYRVLVATDIASRGIDVVGIELVLNYDLPSTSEDYVHRIGRTARAGAGGHAITFAMPEERSEVRAIERLIRKPLPVSQLPDLPEIAAPAFPPPLRPKHARRHFSRRRW
;
A
#
# COMPACT_ATOMS: atom_id res chain seq x y z
N MET A 1 17.10 27.71 -12.98
CA MET A 1 15.69 27.93 -13.39
C MET A 1 14.82 27.22 -12.38
N GLN A 2 13.80 27.88 -11.84
CA GLN A 2 12.86 27.23 -10.91
C GLN A 2 12.14 26.11 -11.67
N ASN A 3 12.34 24.85 -11.23
CA ASN A 3 11.53 23.72 -11.69
C ASN A 3 10.13 23.91 -11.08
N ASP A 4 9.26 24.60 -11.77
CA ASP A 4 7.84 24.70 -11.44
C ASP A 4 7.01 23.90 -12.46
N PHE A 5 5.70 23.87 -12.29
CA PHE A 5 4.81 23.17 -13.23
C PHE A 5 4.62 23.94 -14.54
N TYR A 6 5.15 25.18 -14.68
CA TYR A 6 5.05 25.92 -15.93
C TYR A 6 5.88 25.24 -17.03
N GLY A 7 5.41 25.36 -18.27
CA GLY A 7 6.05 24.72 -19.41
C GLY A 7 5.75 23.22 -19.58
N LEU A 8 5.03 22.57 -18.65
CA LEU A 8 4.64 21.16 -18.78
C LEU A 8 3.40 20.92 -19.65
N GLY A 9 2.88 21.95 -20.33
CA GLY A 9 1.66 21.85 -21.15
C GLY A 9 0.35 21.78 -20.35
N ILE A 10 0.38 22.13 -19.06
CA ILE A 10 -0.80 22.11 -18.18
C ILE A 10 -1.69 23.34 -18.44
N ALA A 11 -2.99 23.12 -18.56
CA ALA A 11 -3.98 24.15 -18.78
C ALA A 11 -4.03 25.16 -17.61
N PRO A 12 -4.26 26.47 -17.87
CA PRO A 12 -4.22 27.50 -16.83
C PRO A 12 -5.13 27.24 -15.62
N ALA A 13 -6.33 26.70 -15.84
CA ALA A 13 -7.27 26.40 -14.75
C ALA A 13 -6.75 25.29 -13.82
N LEU A 14 -6.13 24.24 -14.37
CA LEU A 14 -5.49 23.20 -13.57
C LEU A 14 -4.25 23.72 -12.85
N MET A 15 -3.48 24.59 -13.50
CA MET A 15 -2.30 25.22 -12.90
C MET A 15 -2.66 26.01 -11.64
N GLN A 16 -3.71 26.83 -11.70
CA GLN A 16 -4.19 27.60 -10.54
C GLN A 16 -4.61 26.68 -9.37
N ILE A 17 -5.24 25.55 -9.68
CA ILE A 17 -5.63 24.57 -8.66
C ILE A 17 -4.39 23.94 -8.02
N LEU A 18 -3.38 23.56 -8.80
CA LEU A 18 -2.13 23.00 -8.30
C LEU A 18 -1.40 24.01 -7.38
N GLN A 19 -1.35 25.28 -7.77
CA GLN A 19 -0.75 26.36 -6.97
C GLN A 19 -1.49 26.57 -5.65
N ARG A 20 -2.83 26.59 -5.67
CA ARG A 20 -3.66 26.70 -4.46
C ARG A 20 -3.48 25.52 -3.51
N LEU A 21 -3.23 24.34 -4.05
CA LEU A 21 -2.90 23.13 -3.28
C LEU A 21 -1.41 23.08 -2.88
N HIS A 22 -0.66 24.16 -3.12
CA HIS A 22 0.76 24.31 -2.81
C HIS A 22 1.69 23.28 -3.48
N PHE A 23 1.29 22.72 -4.63
CA PHE A 23 2.18 21.94 -5.50
C PHE A 23 3.07 22.90 -6.29
N LYS A 24 4.22 23.26 -5.72
CA LYS A 24 5.15 24.24 -6.31
C LYS A 24 6.11 23.65 -7.35
N THR A 25 6.68 22.47 -7.06
CA THR A 25 7.74 21.86 -7.86
C THR A 25 7.30 20.46 -8.29
N PRO A 26 7.34 20.15 -9.60
CA PRO A 26 7.04 18.81 -10.09
C PRO A 26 8.15 17.84 -9.66
N THR A 27 7.74 16.66 -9.23
CA THR A 27 8.66 15.53 -9.04
C THR A 27 9.25 15.08 -10.39
N PRO A 28 10.38 14.34 -10.41
CA PRO A 28 10.99 13.88 -11.66
C PRO A 28 10.02 13.11 -12.57
N ILE A 29 9.17 12.25 -11.99
CA ILE A 29 8.16 11.51 -12.75
C ILE A 29 7.10 12.45 -13.33
N GLN A 30 6.66 13.47 -12.60
CA GLN A 30 5.68 14.45 -13.09
C GLN A 30 6.26 15.31 -14.22
N ALA A 31 7.48 15.82 -14.05
CA ALA A 31 8.14 16.67 -15.05
C ALA A 31 8.32 15.96 -16.39
N GLN A 32 8.62 14.66 -16.37
CA GLN A 32 8.80 13.88 -17.60
C GLN A 32 7.47 13.33 -18.14
N ALA A 33 6.58 12.82 -17.29
CA ALA A 33 5.36 12.14 -17.73
C ALA A 33 4.27 13.11 -18.22
N ILE A 34 4.09 14.26 -17.56
CA ILE A 34 2.96 15.15 -17.83
C ILE A 34 2.98 15.66 -19.28
N PRO A 35 4.08 16.20 -19.84
CA PRO A 35 4.10 16.71 -21.21
C PRO A 35 3.71 15.63 -22.23
N ILE A 36 4.28 14.43 -22.08
CA ILE A 36 4.01 13.28 -22.96
C ILE A 36 2.53 12.84 -22.85
N ALA A 37 2.03 12.77 -21.62
CA ALA A 37 0.67 12.31 -21.37
C ALA A 37 -0.38 13.34 -21.82
N VAL A 38 -0.10 14.64 -21.76
CA VAL A 38 -0.99 15.69 -22.29
C VAL A 38 -1.14 15.57 -23.82
N GLU A 39 -0.06 15.23 -24.53
CA GLU A 39 -0.09 14.98 -25.98
C GLU A 39 -0.92 13.73 -26.37
N GLY A 40 -1.27 12.90 -25.39
CA GLY A 40 -2.09 11.71 -25.61
C GLY A 40 -1.32 10.46 -26.04
N LYS A 41 0.01 10.48 -25.91
CA LYS A 41 0.87 9.33 -26.18
C LYS A 41 0.77 8.29 -25.06
N ASP A 42 0.98 7.04 -25.42
CA ASP A 42 1.09 5.96 -24.45
C ASP A 42 2.38 6.08 -23.66
N LEU A 43 2.34 5.70 -22.39
CA LEU A 43 3.44 5.92 -21.45
C LEU A 43 3.64 4.73 -20.53
N VAL A 44 4.89 4.30 -20.34
CA VAL A 44 5.31 3.43 -19.24
C VAL A 44 6.17 4.24 -18.28
N GLY A 45 5.65 4.54 -17.09
CA GLY A 45 6.34 5.26 -16.03
C GLY A 45 6.84 4.33 -14.93
N ILE A 46 8.15 4.15 -14.86
CA ILE A 46 8.82 3.33 -13.83
C ILE A 46 9.30 4.28 -12.73
N ALA A 47 8.64 4.23 -11.58
CA ALA A 47 8.99 5.02 -10.42
C ALA A 47 8.44 4.39 -9.12
N GLN A 48 9.18 4.57 -8.03
CA GLN A 48 8.80 4.06 -6.71
C GLN A 48 7.51 4.73 -6.18
N THR A 49 6.85 4.10 -5.19
CA THR A 49 5.67 4.69 -4.55
C THR A 49 6.01 5.97 -3.79
N GLY A 50 5.08 6.93 -3.74
CA GLY A 50 5.30 8.21 -3.05
C GLY A 50 6.09 9.24 -3.88
N THR A 51 6.44 8.93 -5.13
CA THR A 51 7.10 9.85 -6.07
C THR A 51 6.14 10.79 -6.78
N GLY A 52 4.85 10.82 -6.41
CA GLY A 52 3.87 11.72 -7.03
C GLY A 52 3.23 11.23 -8.34
N LYS A 53 3.27 9.90 -8.61
CA LYS A 53 2.66 9.26 -9.79
C LYS A 53 1.19 9.63 -10.01
N THR A 54 0.42 9.79 -8.94
CA THR A 54 -1.01 10.15 -9.03
C THR A 54 -1.25 11.46 -9.75
N LEU A 55 -0.44 12.50 -9.50
CA LEU A 55 -0.53 13.75 -10.27
C LEU A 55 0.06 13.60 -11.67
N ALA A 56 1.08 12.75 -11.83
CA ALA A 56 1.74 12.51 -13.11
C ALA A 56 0.76 11.96 -14.17
N PHE A 57 -0.20 11.13 -13.78
CA PHE A 57 -1.30 10.71 -14.67
C PHE A 57 -2.58 11.53 -14.49
N GLY A 58 -2.89 11.99 -13.28
CA GLY A 58 -4.17 12.62 -12.97
C GLY A 58 -4.35 13.96 -13.66
N VAL A 59 -3.30 14.79 -13.68
CA VAL A 59 -3.30 16.10 -14.36
C VAL A 59 -3.56 15.96 -15.86
N PRO A 60 -2.75 15.20 -16.63
CA PRO A 60 -2.99 15.04 -18.06
C PRO A 60 -4.31 14.35 -18.36
N MET A 61 -4.72 13.37 -17.56
CA MET A 61 -6.01 12.67 -17.74
C MET A 61 -7.20 13.61 -17.62
N ILE A 62 -7.25 14.45 -16.57
CA ILE A 62 -8.35 15.42 -16.39
C ILE A 62 -8.34 16.44 -17.51
N GLN A 63 -7.18 16.98 -17.87
CA GLN A 63 -7.05 17.95 -18.96
C GLN A 63 -7.55 17.41 -20.29
N ARG A 64 -7.12 16.19 -20.65
CA ARG A 64 -7.53 15.57 -21.91
C ARG A 64 -9.01 15.23 -21.93
N LEU A 65 -9.57 14.70 -20.84
CA LEU A 65 -11.01 14.42 -20.74
C LEU A 65 -11.89 15.68 -20.80
N ALA A 66 -11.34 16.86 -20.49
CA ALA A 66 -12.05 18.12 -20.72
C ALA A 66 -12.11 18.49 -22.22
N GLN A 67 -11.19 17.97 -23.04
CA GLN A 67 -11.11 18.24 -24.48
C GLN A 67 -11.77 17.15 -25.32
N ILE A 68 -11.70 15.89 -24.89
CA ILE A 68 -12.24 14.74 -25.61
C ILE A 68 -13.52 14.23 -24.94
N LYS A 69 -14.56 13.96 -25.74
CA LYS A 69 -15.76 13.27 -25.24
C LYS A 69 -15.40 11.82 -24.95
N GLY A 70 -15.37 11.45 -23.67
CA GLY A 70 -15.08 10.09 -23.24
C GLY A 70 -14.95 9.95 -21.73
N GLN A 71 -14.56 8.75 -21.31
CA GLN A 71 -14.29 8.42 -19.92
C GLN A 71 -12.83 8.03 -19.72
N GLY A 72 -12.37 8.20 -18.51
CA GLY A 72 -11.11 7.69 -18.03
C GLY A 72 -11.32 6.46 -17.14
N LEU A 73 -10.39 5.51 -17.17
CA LEU A 73 -10.35 4.36 -16.29
C LEU A 73 -9.01 4.31 -15.56
N VAL A 74 -9.03 4.20 -14.23
CA VAL A 74 -7.84 3.96 -13.40
C VAL A 74 -8.01 2.62 -12.70
N VAL A 75 -7.07 1.70 -12.93
CA VAL A 75 -7.05 0.37 -12.31
C VAL A 75 -5.90 0.30 -11.31
N LEU A 76 -6.22 -0.09 -10.07
CA LEU A 76 -5.31 -0.10 -8.92
C LEU A 76 -5.41 -1.43 -8.16
N PRO A 77 -4.33 -1.93 -7.52
CA PRO A 77 -4.33 -3.24 -6.87
C PRO A 77 -5.18 -3.31 -5.61
N THR A 78 -5.32 -2.22 -4.86
CA THR A 78 -5.97 -2.22 -3.53
C THR A 78 -7.09 -1.19 -3.43
N ARG A 79 -7.99 -1.42 -2.47
CA ARG A 79 -9.17 -0.57 -2.22
C ARG A 79 -8.73 0.77 -1.62
N GLU A 80 -7.74 0.71 -0.76
CA GLU A 80 -7.15 1.84 -0.06
C GLU A 80 -6.50 2.81 -1.07
N LEU A 81 -5.73 2.28 -2.03
CA LEU A 81 -5.14 3.08 -3.10
C LEU A 81 -6.20 3.70 -4.01
N ALA A 82 -7.24 2.94 -4.36
CA ALA A 82 -8.36 3.48 -5.15
C ALA A 82 -9.03 4.67 -4.47
N LEU A 83 -9.24 4.61 -3.15
CA LEU A 83 -9.79 5.74 -2.38
C LEU A 83 -8.84 6.92 -2.29
N GLN A 84 -7.53 6.68 -2.10
CA GLN A 84 -6.53 7.76 -2.07
C GLN A 84 -6.41 8.46 -3.43
N VAL A 85 -6.39 7.70 -4.52
CA VAL A 85 -6.38 8.26 -5.88
C VAL A 85 -7.67 9.05 -6.14
N ASP A 86 -8.84 8.55 -5.73
CA ASP A 86 -10.10 9.30 -5.83
C ASP A 86 -10.04 10.63 -5.08
N GLU A 87 -9.52 10.63 -3.86
CA GLU A 87 -9.36 11.84 -3.06
C GLU A 87 -8.47 12.87 -3.76
N VAL A 88 -7.31 12.44 -4.29
CA VAL A 88 -6.39 13.33 -5.03
C VAL A 88 -7.05 13.86 -6.31
N LEU A 89 -7.68 13.01 -7.11
CA LEU A 89 -8.35 13.42 -8.36
C LEU A 89 -9.50 14.40 -8.08
N ARG A 90 -10.30 14.17 -7.02
CA ARG A 90 -11.34 15.10 -6.60
C ARG A 90 -10.76 16.44 -6.17
N LYS A 91 -9.65 16.46 -5.40
CA LYS A 91 -8.99 17.71 -4.99
C LYS A 91 -8.59 18.58 -6.17
N ILE A 92 -8.05 17.98 -7.24
CA ILE A 92 -7.59 18.72 -8.42
C ILE A 92 -8.67 18.95 -9.49
N GLY A 93 -9.72 18.14 -9.52
CA GLY A 93 -10.72 18.15 -10.59
C GLY A 93 -12.12 18.62 -10.20
N HIS A 94 -12.52 18.58 -8.92
CA HIS A 94 -13.91 18.89 -8.52
C HIS A 94 -14.31 20.32 -8.89
N GLY A 95 -13.40 21.29 -8.73
CA GLY A 95 -13.62 22.68 -9.15
C GLY A 95 -13.83 22.85 -10.66
N LEU A 96 -13.49 21.84 -11.46
CA LEU A 96 -13.68 21.79 -12.91
C LEU A 96 -14.89 20.92 -13.30
N GLY A 97 -15.73 20.53 -12.34
CA GLY A 97 -16.89 19.68 -12.57
C GLY A 97 -16.56 18.18 -12.73
N LEU A 98 -15.36 17.74 -12.34
CA LEU A 98 -14.97 16.33 -12.41
C LEU A 98 -15.91 15.46 -11.55
N ARG A 99 -16.49 14.42 -12.15
CA ARG A 99 -17.24 13.37 -11.47
C ARG A 99 -16.45 12.07 -11.53
N THR A 100 -16.29 11.42 -10.39
CA THR A 100 -15.60 10.13 -10.27
C THR A 100 -16.52 9.07 -9.67
N ALA A 101 -16.32 7.81 -10.05
CA ALA A 101 -16.94 6.65 -9.42
C ALA A 101 -15.88 5.63 -9.00
N VAL A 102 -15.97 5.16 -7.75
CA VAL A 102 -15.02 4.21 -7.18
C VAL A 102 -15.65 2.82 -7.12
N LEU A 103 -15.05 1.87 -7.84
CA LEU A 103 -15.50 0.48 -7.93
C LEU A 103 -14.55 -0.47 -7.18
N ILE A 104 -14.83 -0.71 -5.91
CA ILE A 104 -14.00 -1.52 -5.03
C ILE A 104 -14.77 -2.63 -4.31
N GLY A 105 -14.09 -3.75 -4.07
CA GLY A 105 -14.67 -4.88 -3.35
C GLY A 105 -15.01 -4.56 -1.90
N GLY A 106 -15.82 -5.41 -1.26
CA GLY A 106 -16.17 -5.31 0.17
C GLY A 106 -17.09 -4.15 0.54
N LEU A 107 -17.56 -3.39 -0.45
CA LEU A 107 -18.73 -2.53 -0.35
C LEU A 107 -19.88 -3.17 -1.15
N SER A 108 -21.12 -2.83 -0.77
CA SER A 108 -22.30 -3.21 -1.54
C SER A 108 -22.22 -2.67 -2.98
N LEU A 109 -22.83 -3.39 -3.92
CA LEU A 109 -22.83 -3.01 -5.33
C LEU A 109 -23.75 -1.80 -5.61
N ALA A 110 -24.87 -1.67 -4.88
CA ALA A 110 -25.88 -0.65 -5.14
C ALA A 110 -25.35 0.80 -5.13
N PRO A 111 -24.58 1.27 -4.13
CA PRO A 111 -23.99 2.61 -4.16
C PRO A 111 -23.03 2.83 -5.34
N GLN A 112 -22.34 1.79 -5.79
CA GLN A 112 -21.44 1.84 -6.94
C GLN A 112 -22.22 1.96 -8.25
N ILE A 113 -23.35 1.26 -8.38
CA ILE A 113 -24.29 1.42 -9.50
C ILE A 113 -24.85 2.84 -9.54
N GLU A 114 -25.28 3.38 -8.40
CA GLU A 114 -25.80 4.76 -8.33
C GLU A 114 -24.73 5.80 -8.69
N ALA A 115 -23.47 5.56 -8.33
CA ALA A 115 -22.36 6.41 -8.77
C ALA A 115 -22.14 6.34 -10.30
N LEU A 116 -22.27 5.16 -10.90
CA LEU A 116 -22.15 4.96 -12.35
C LEU A 116 -23.29 5.64 -13.13
N LYS A 117 -24.52 5.60 -12.61
CA LYS A 117 -25.69 6.29 -13.22
C LYS A 117 -25.50 7.79 -13.35
N LYS A 118 -24.64 8.42 -12.53
CA LYS A 118 -24.30 9.84 -12.60
C LYS A 118 -23.32 10.20 -13.73
N ASN A 119 -23.03 9.24 -14.63
CA ASN A 119 -22.14 9.39 -15.77
C ASN A 119 -20.78 10.03 -15.37
N PRO A 120 -19.97 9.32 -14.57
CA PRO A 120 -18.68 9.83 -14.10
C PRO A 120 -17.72 10.00 -15.29
N HIS A 121 -16.88 11.03 -15.21
CA HIS A 121 -15.79 11.23 -16.17
C HIS A 121 -14.66 10.22 -15.95
N ILE A 122 -14.40 9.84 -14.69
CA ILE A 122 -13.34 8.87 -14.35
C ILE A 122 -13.89 7.75 -13.48
N ILE A 123 -13.63 6.52 -13.88
CA ILE A 123 -13.89 5.32 -13.10
C ILE A 123 -12.58 4.87 -12.46
N ILE A 124 -12.58 4.63 -11.15
CA ILE A 124 -11.41 4.20 -10.39
C ILE A 124 -11.76 2.84 -9.78
N ALA A 125 -11.01 1.80 -10.11
CA ALA A 125 -11.45 0.45 -9.78
C ALA A 125 -10.33 -0.50 -9.36
N THR A 126 -10.69 -1.47 -8.51
CA THR A 126 -9.88 -2.68 -8.33
C THR A 126 -10.27 -3.75 -9.36
N PRO A 127 -9.33 -4.55 -9.91
CA PRO A 127 -9.59 -5.46 -11.02
C PRO A 127 -10.81 -6.38 -10.81
N GLY A 128 -10.86 -7.08 -9.67
CA GLY A 128 -11.95 -8.01 -9.37
C GLY A 128 -13.33 -7.35 -9.38
N ARG A 129 -13.47 -6.18 -8.71
CA ARG A 129 -14.76 -5.46 -8.66
C ARG A 129 -15.17 -4.93 -10.03
N LEU A 130 -14.22 -4.46 -10.85
CA LEU A 130 -14.54 -4.01 -12.20
C LEU A 130 -15.09 -5.16 -13.07
N ILE A 131 -14.48 -6.34 -12.97
CA ILE A 131 -14.97 -7.55 -13.65
C ILE A 131 -16.37 -7.95 -13.16
N ASP A 132 -16.67 -7.83 -11.86
CA ASP A 132 -18.02 -8.07 -11.34
C ASP A 132 -19.03 -7.13 -12.02
N HIS A 133 -18.73 -5.83 -12.08
CA HIS A 133 -19.61 -4.82 -12.71
C HIS A 133 -19.80 -5.07 -14.21
N LEU A 134 -18.73 -5.43 -14.93
CA LEU A 134 -18.77 -5.81 -16.34
C LEU A 134 -19.63 -7.05 -16.58
N SER A 135 -19.46 -8.08 -15.75
CA SER A 135 -20.21 -9.34 -15.87
C SER A 135 -21.71 -9.13 -15.60
N GLN A 136 -22.05 -8.23 -14.69
CA GLN A 136 -23.44 -7.84 -14.41
C GLN A 136 -23.98 -6.76 -15.36
N LYS A 137 -23.18 -6.32 -16.35
CA LYS A 137 -23.54 -5.26 -17.33
C LYS A 137 -23.96 -3.93 -16.68
N THR A 138 -23.46 -3.66 -15.48
CA THR A 138 -23.73 -2.40 -14.75
C THR A 138 -22.77 -1.29 -15.14
N VAL A 139 -21.67 -1.63 -15.82
CA VAL A 139 -20.73 -0.70 -16.45
C VAL A 139 -20.42 -1.19 -17.85
N ARG A 140 -20.20 -0.24 -18.77
CA ARG A 140 -19.65 -0.48 -20.11
C ARG A 140 -18.40 0.37 -20.26
N LEU A 141 -17.40 -0.14 -20.98
CA LEU A 141 -16.11 0.56 -21.14
C LEU A 141 -15.92 1.13 -22.56
N ASP A 142 -16.94 1.07 -23.42
CA ASP A 142 -16.87 1.49 -24.83
C ASP A 142 -16.51 2.98 -25.01
N SER A 143 -16.86 3.82 -24.03
CA SER A 143 -16.56 5.25 -23.99
C SER A 143 -15.20 5.58 -23.39
N VAL A 144 -14.43 4.60 -22.91
CA VAL A 144 -13.14 4.86 -22.28
C VAL A 144 -12.11 5.26 -23.33
N LYS A 145 -11.51 6.44 -23.15
CA LYS A 145 -10.48 7.02 -24.04
C LYS A 145 -9.10 7.08 -23.41
N ILE A 146 -9.02 6.98 -22.09
CA ILE A 146 -7.76 7.03 -21.34
C ILE A 146 -7.79 5.95 -20.26
N VAL A 147 -6.76 5.10 -20.23
CA VAL A 147 -6.61 4.02 -19.25
C VAL A 147 -5.31 4.22 -18.49
N VAL A 148 -5.38 4.08 -17.17
CA VAL A 148 -4.24 4.06 -16.27
C VAL A 148 -4.19 2.72 -15.56
N LEU A 149 -3.05 2.03 -15.65
CA LEU A 149 -2.73 0.87 -14.82
C LEU A 149 -1.66 1.31 -13.83
N ASP A 150 -2.00 1.54 -12.56
CA ASP A 150 -1.03 1.99 -11.56
C ASP A 150 -0.72 0.88 -10.55
N GLU A 151 0.55 0.82 -10.15
CA GLU A 151 1.16 -0.29 -9.42
C GLU A 151 0.93 -1.64 -10.11
N ALA A 152 1.28 -1.70 -11.41
CA ALA A 152 1.06 -2.87 -12.26
C ALA A 152 1.81 -4.12 -11.80
N ASP A 153 3.07 -3.98 -11.38
CA ASP A 153 3.86 -5.00 -10.69
C ASP A 153 3.11 -5.62 -9.50
N ARG A 154 2.48 -4.80 -8.66
CA ARG A 154 1.71 -5.30 -7.52
C ARG A 154 0.44 -6.01 -7.93
N MET A 155 -0.20 -5.59 -9.02
CA MET A 155 -1.33 -6.34 -9.54
C MET A 155 -0.91 -7.72 -10.05
N LEU A 156 0.30 -7.85 -10.63
CA LEU A 156 0.90 -9.14 -10.95
C LEU A 156 1.14 -9.99 -9.70
N ASP A 157 1.79 -9.44 -8.67
CA ASP A 157 2.08 -10.15 -7.41
C ASP A 157 0.80 -10.68 -6.72
N MET A 158 -0.31 -9.94 -6.86
CA MET A 158 -1.61 -10.32 -6.30
C MET A 158 -2.39 -11.30 -7.19
N GLY A 159 -1.82 -11.73 -8.31
CA GLY A 159 -2.45 -12.66 -9.25
C GLY A 159 -3.59 -12.05 -10.07
N PHE A 160 -3.60 -10.73 -10.27
CA PHE A 160 -4.67 -10.04 -11.02
C PHE A 160 -4.45 -9.99 -12.54
N MET A 161 -3.39 -10.59 -13.08
CA MET A 161 -3.11 -10.54 -14.52
C MET A 161 -4.25 -11.07 -15.40
N PRO A 162 -4.90 -12.21 -15.08
CA PRO A 162 -6.05 -12.66 -15.86
C PRO A 162 -7.19 -11.63 -15.90
N GLN A 163 -7.47 -10.97 -14.77
CA GLN A 163 -8.48 -9.93 -14.65
C GLN A 163 -8.09 -8.69 -15.45
N ILE A 164 -6.82 -8.26 -15.40
CA ILE A 164 -6.31 -7.13 -16.20
C ILE A 164 -6.48 -7.41 -17.68
N GLN A 165 -6.06 -8.58 -18.16
CA GLN A 165 -6.21 -8.94 -19.58
C GLN A 165 -7.68 -8.92 -20.02
N ARG A 166 -8.60 -9.40 -19.18
CA ARG A 166 -10.04 -9.36 -19.44
C ARG A 166 -10.59 -7.92 -19.45
N ILE A 167 -10.11 -7.04 -18.57
CA ILE A 167 -10.46 -5.61 -18.57
C ILE A 167 -9.98 -4.95 -19.87
N ILE A 168 -8.72 -5.18 -20.27
CA ILE A 168 -8.14 -4.61 -21.49
C ILE A 168 -8.87 -5.10 -22.73
N ALA A 169 -9.28 -6.37 -22.78
CA ALA A 169 -10.06 -6.92 -23.88
C ALA A 169 -11.45 -6.27 -24.04
N ALA A 170 -12.01 -5.73 -22.96
CA ALA A 170 -13.28 -4.99 -22.98
C ALA A 170 -13.13 -3.50 -23.31
N LEU A 171 -11.89 -3.00 -23.46
CA LEU A 171 -11.61 -1.59 -23.75
C LEU A 171 -11.51 -1.33 -25.27
N PRO A 172 -11.87 -0.13 -25.74
CA PRO A 172 -11.67 0.27 -27.14
C PRO A 172 -10.21 0.15 -27.56
N ARG A 173 -9.96 -0.25 -28.82
CA ARG A 173 -8.59 -0.32 -29.37
C ARG A 173 -7.92 1.04 -29.44
N GLU A 174 -8.66 2.06 -29.87
CA GLU A 174 -8.18 3.44 -29.92
C GLU A 174 -8.41 4.16 -28.59
N ARG A 175 -7.34 4.23 -27.80
CA ARG A 175 -7.29 4.90 -26.50
C ARG A 175 -5.84 5.25 -26.18
N GLN A 176 -5.65 6.17 -25.24
CA GLN A 176 -4.36 6.34 -24.56
C GLN A 176 -4.26 5.36 -23.40
N THR A 177 -3.11 4.71 -23.24
CA THR A 177 -2.78 3.86 -22.10
C THR A 177 -1.55 4.40 -21.38
N MET A 178 -1.64 4.58 -20.06
CA MET A 178 -0.53 4.91 -19.20
C MET A 178 -0.33 3.80 -18.16
N LEU A 179 0.85 3.20 -18.12
CA LEU A 179 1.20 2.14 -17.18
C LEU A 179 2.23 2.67 -16.20
N PHE A 180 1.96 2.55 -14.90
CA PHE A 180 2.86 2.96 -13.84
C PHE A 180 3.21 1.77 -12.95
N SER A 181 4.50 1.59 -12.69
CA SER A 181 5.02 0.45 -11.94
C SER A 181 6.28 0.84 -11.18
N ALA A 182 6.63 0.13 -10.10
CA ALA A 182 7.94 0.30 -9.46
C ALA A 182 8.99 -0.62 -10.12
N THR A 183 8.58 -1.78 -10.60
CA THR A 183 9.42 -2.74 -11.34
C THR A 183 8.78 -3.11 -12.69
N MET A 184 9.55 -3.71 -13.59
CA MET A 184 9.08 -4.17 -14.91
C MET A 184 9.43 -5.64 -15.13
N PRO A 185 8.74 -6.57 -14.45
CA PRO A 185 8.87 -8.01 -14.75
C PRO A 185 8.33 -8.31 -16.17
N VAL A 186 8.71 -9.48 -16.70
CA VAL A 186 8.44 -9.87 -18.09
C VAL A 186 6.96 -9.80 -18.42
N GLU A 187 6.10 -10.24 -17.51
CA GLU A 187 4.64 -10.27 -17.68
C GLU A 187 4.05 -8.86 -17.81
N ILE A 188 4.62 -7.86 -17.13
CA ILE A 188 4.20 -6.45 -17.27
C ILE A 188 4.73 -5.86 -18.58
N MET A 189 5.94 -6.23 -19.00
CA MET A 189 6.48 -5.85 -20.30
C MET A 189 5.65 -6.41 -21.46
N GLU A 190 5.15 -7.65 -21.34
CA GLU A 190 4.25 -8.27 -22.30
C GLU A 190 2.93 -7.51 -22.40
N VAL A 191 2.35 -7.11 -21.26
CA VAL A 191 1.14 -6.29 -21.27
C VAL A 191 1.37 -4.95 -21.96
N ALA A 192 2.46 -4.26 -21.65
CA ALA A 192 2.80 -3.01 -22.31
C ALA A 192 2.96 -3.21 -23.84
N SER A 193 3.73 -4.22 -24.25
CA SER A 193 4.05 -4.48 -25.65
C SER A 193 2.84 -4.91 -26.47
N ARG A 194 1.90 -5.66 -25.87
CA ARG A 194 0.73 -6.19 -26.56
C ARG A 194 -0.43 -5.18 -26.66
N TYR A 195 -0.56 -4.29 -25.68
CA TYR A 195 -1.77 -3.48 -25.52
C TYR A 195 -1.56 -1.97 -25.58
N MET A 196 -0.32 -1.50 -25.71
CA MET A 196 0.03 -0.07 -25.83
C MET A 196 0.59 0.23 -27.21
N LYS A 197 0.35 1.45 -27.71
CA LYS A 197 0.80 1.92 -29.02
C LYS A 197 2.08 2.75 -28.89
N LEU A 198 3.22 2.15 -29.21
CA LEU A 198 4.55 2.79 -29.17
C LEU A 198 4.77 3.57 -27.84
N PRO A 199 4.66 2.89 -26.69
CA PRO A 199 4.70 3.58 -25.40
C PRO A 199 6.06 4.22 -25.16
N ILE A 200 6.07 5.48 -24.73
CA ILE A 200 7.30 6.13 -24.28
C ILE A 200 7.63 5.60 -22.89
N ARG A 201 8.86 5.09 -22.71
CA ARG A 201 9.35 4.61 -21.42
C ARG A 201 10.07 5.72 -20.68
N ILE A 202 9.57 6.04 -19.49
CA ILE A 202 10.22 6.94 -18.53
C ILE A 202 10.66 6.09 -17.36
N GLU A 203 11.95 6.11 -17.08
CA GLU A 203 12.52 5.43 -15.92
C GLU A 203 13.14 6.46 -15.00
N ILE A 204 12.48 6.68 -13.88
CA ILE A 204 13.04 7.50 -12.81
C ILE A 204 13.89 6.56 -11.98
N ALA A 205 15.20 6.77 -12.07
CA ALA A 205 16.15 6.10 -11.20
C ALA A 205 15.60 6.15 -9.77
N PRO A 206 15.65 5.05 -9.01
CA PRO A 206 15.38 5.09 -7.59
C PRO A 206 16.14 6.28 -7.05
N THR A 207 15.44 7.24 -6.45
CA THR A 207 16.13 8.29 -5.72
C THR A 207 16.90 7.52 -4.66
N GLY A 208 18.20 7.37 -4.85
CA GLY A 208 19.07 6.50 -4.04
C GLY A 208 19.23 7.07 -2.64
N THR A 209 18.14 7.30 -1.90
CA THR A 209 18.16 8.18 -0.75
C THR A 209 17.16 7.81 0.34
N THR A 210 16.07 7.06 0.09
CA THR A 210 15.25 6.57 1.22
C THR A 210 15.98 5.47 1.97
N VAL A 211 16.49 4.43 1.29
CA VAL A 211 17.28 3.38 1.94
C VAL A 211 18.54 3.94 2.59
N GLU A 212 19.23 4.90 1.94
CA GLU A 212 20.44 5.53 2.49
C GLU A 212 20.16 6.43 3.71
N ARG A 213 18.97 7.05 3.78
CA ARG A 213 18.55 7.90 4.92
C ARG A 213 17.84 7.12 6.01
N VAL A 214 17.59 5.83 5.81
CA VAL A 214 17.03 4.95 6.82
C VAL A 214 18.16 4.23 7.53
N THR A 215 18.31 4.52 8.81
CA THR A 215 19.16 3.72 9.69
C THR A 215 18.53 2.34 9.84
N GLN A 216 19.27 1.30 9.46
CA GLN A 216 18.79 -0.08 9.43
C GLN A 216 19.50 -0.90 10.51
N GLU A 217 18.73 -1.68 11.24
CA GLU A 217 19.23 -2.60 12.28
C GLU A 217 18.63 -3.98 12.09
N LEU A 218 19.45 -5.00 12.29
CA LEU A 218 19.05 -6.41 12.28
C LEU A 218 19.28 -7.02 13.65
N PHE A 219 18.24 -7.61 14.23
CA PHE A 219 18.35 -8.48 15.39
C PHE A 219 18.13 -9.93 14.95
N ILE A 220 19.11 -10.79 15.22
CA ILE A 220 18.96 -12.23 15.09
C ILE A 220 18.36 -12.73 16.40
N VAL A 221 17.13 -13.21 16.37
CA VAL A 221 16.34 -13.52 17.56
C VAL A 221 15.47 -14.76 17.34
N PRO A 222 15.52 -15.76 18.25
CA PRO A 222 14.60 -16.89 18.21
C PRO A 222 13.14 -16.45 18.37
N ARG A 223 12.21 -17.24 17.83
CA ARG A 223 10.79 -16.87 17.72
C ARG A 223 10.15 -16.53 19.07
N GLU A 224 10.51 -17.27 20.10
CA GLU A 224 10.03 -17.14 21.48
C GLU A 224 10.47 -15.83 22.14
N HIS A 225 11.58 -15.24 21.68
CA HIS A 225 12.13 -13.99 22.23
C HIS A 225 11.68 -12.74 21.48
N LYS A 226 11.11 -12.87 20.28
CA LYS A 226 10.64 -11.73 19.47
C LYS A 226 9.65 -10.83 20.19
N SER A 227 8.76 -11.38 21.02
CA SER A 227 7.78 -10.59 21.77
C SER A 227 8.41 -9.72 22.86
N LYS A 228 9.43 -10.25 23.55
CA LYS A 228 10.20 -9.50 24.56
C LYS A 228 11.01 -8.39 23.90
N LEU A 229 11.67 -8.71 22.78
CA LEU A 229 12.42 -7.72 22.01
C LEU A 229 11.51 -6.61 21.48
N LEU A 230 10.32 -6.96 20.98
CA LEU A 230 9.31 -5.97 20.57
C LEU A 230 8.95 -5.01 21.70
N ALA A 231 8.70 -5.52 22.91
CA ALA A 231 8.38 -4.66 24.05
C ALA A 231 9.51 -3.68 24.36
N LYS A 232 10.76 -4.14 24.33
CA LYS A 232 11.94 -3.29 24.57
C LYS A 232 12.12 -2.23 23.47
N VAL A 233 11.97 -2.62 22.21
CA VAL A 233 12.01 -1.69 21.06
C VAL A 233 10.94 -0.60 21.22
N LEU A 234 9.70 -0.98 21.56
CA LEU A 234 8.62 -0.01 21.79
C LEU A 234 8.81 0.86 23.05
N GLN A 235 9.61 0.44 24.02
CA GLN A 235 9.97 1.32 25.15
C GLN A 235 11.00 2.39 24.73
N ASN A 236 11.93 2.02 23.84
CA ASN A 236 13.00 2.92 23.40
C ASN A 236 12.57 3.90 22.29
N HIS A 237 11.47 3.62 21.58
CA HIS A 237 11.00 4.43 20.46
C HIS A 237 9.59 4.97 20.72
N SER A 238 9.46 6.21 21.19
CA SER A 238 8.16 6.77 21.62
C SER A 238 7.23 7.23 20.50
N GLY A 239 7.70 7.42 19.26
CA GLY A 239 6.86 7.91 18.19
C GLY A 239 6.07 6.85 17.43
N SER A 240 5.58 7.25 16.26
CA SER A 240 4.74 6.46 15.37
C SER A 240 5.49 5.24 14.83
N THR A 241 4.96 4.05 15.07
CA THR A 241 5.61 2.80 14.69
C THR A 241 4.71 1.97 13.78
N LEU A 242 5.23 1.60 12.61
CA LEU A 242 4.58 0.67 11.67
C LEU A 242 5.25 -0.70 11.76
N ILE A 243 4.50 -1.70 12.24
CA ILE A 243 4.99 -3.06 12.44
C ILE A 243 4.47 -3.96 11.32
N PHE A 244 5.37 -4.66 10.63
CA PHE A 244 5.02 -5.65 9.61
C PHE A 244 5.12 -7.07 10.16
N THR A 245 4.08 -7.86 9.91
CA THR A 245 4.02 -9.30 10.21
C THR A 245 3.45 -10.07 9.03
N ARG A 246 3.84 -11.34 8.92
CA ARG A 246 3.52 -12.19 7.76
C ARG A 246 2.03 -12.55 7.69
N THR A 247 1.34 -12.67 8.82
CA THR A 247 -0.02 -13.23 8.85
C THR A 247 -1.02 -12.34 9.57
N LYS A 248 -2.28 -12.38 9.11
CA LYS A 248 -3.41 -11.68 9.75
C LYS A 248 -3.64 -12.10 11.21
N HIS A 249 -3.42 -13.38 11.53
CA HIS A 249 -3.52 -13.89 12.89
C HIS A 249 -2.36 -13.38 13.77
N GLY A 250 -1.16 -13.28 13.18
CA GLY A 250 0.00 -12.64 13.78
C GLY A 250 -0.29 -11.17 14.13
N ALA A 251 -0.85 -10.41 13.19
CA ALA A 251 -1.22 -9.00 13.41
C ALA A 251 -2.16 -8.83 14.61
N LYS A 252 -3.20 -9.65 14.69
CA LYS A 252 -4.16 -9.64 15.82
C LYS A 252 -3.57 -10.06 17.15
N ARG A 253 -2.59 -10.96 17.13
CA ARG A 253 -1.88 -11.35 18.35
C ARG A 253 -0.95 -10.23 18.82
N LEU A 254 -0.15 -9.68 17.92
CA LEU A 254 0.79 -8.60 18.22
C LEU A 254 0.07 -7.35 18.72
N GLN A 255 -1.01 -6.93 18.05
CA GLN A 255 -1.81 -5.78 18.49
C GLN A 255 -2.31 -5.94 19.93
N ARG A 256 -2.77 -7.15 20.31
CA ARG A 256 -3.21 -7.43 21.69
C ARG A 256 -2.05 -7.39 22.68
N GLN A 257 -0.90 -7.94 22.32
CA GLN A 257 0.30 -7.89 23.15
C GLN A 257 0.77 -6.44 23.37
N ILE A 258 0.75 -5.61 22.34
CA ILE A 258 1.14 -4.20 22.41
C ILE A 258 0.18 -3.40 23.30
N ARG A 259 -1.14 -3.65 23.19
CA ARG A 259 -2.12 -3.01 24.09
C ARG A 259 -1.97 -3.44 25.54
N ALA A 260 -1.49 -4.65 25.81
CA ALA A 260 -1.19 -5.10 27.17
C ALA A 260 0.01 -4.36 27.79
N LEU A 261 0.82 -3.68 26.98
CA LEU A 261 1.89 -2.77 27.42
C LEU A 261 1.38 -1.32 27.58
N ASP A 262 0.06 -1.11 27.60
CA ASP A 262 -0.59 0.21 27.65
C ASP A 262 -0.25 1.14 26.47
N ILE A 263 0.05 0.54 25.30
CA ILE A 263 0.33 1.28 24.06
C ILE A 263 -0.89 1.24 23.14
N HIS A 264 -1.35 2.42 22.71
CA HIS A 264 -2.43 2.53 21.73
C HIS A 264 -2.01 1.94 20.37
N ALA A 265 -2.60 0.80 20.01
CA ALA A 265 -2.30 0.08 18.78
C ALA A 265 -3.55 -0.32 18.00
N ALA A 266 -3.42 -0.33 16.67
CA ALA A 266 -4.42 -0.84 15.73
C ALA A 266 -3.82 -1.91 14.79
N GLU A 267 -4.70 -2.63 14.08
CA GLU A 267 -4.31 -3.66 13.11
C GLU A 267 -4.93 -3.39 11.73
N ILE A 268 -4.20 -3.71 10.67
CA ILE A 268 -4.67 -3.63 9.28
C ILE A 268 -4.25 -4.87 8.48
N HIS A 269 -5.24 -5.65 8.02
CA HIS A 269 -5.02 -6.88 7.26
C HIS A 269 -6.26 -7.25 6.42
N SER A 270 -6.13 -8.25 5.55
CA SER A 270 -7.16 -8.67 4.58
C SER A 270 -8.54 -8.96 5.20
N ASN A 271 -8.58 -9.57 6.39
CA ASN A 271 -9.82 -9.88 7.11
C ASN A 271 -10.52 -8.68 7.81
N ARG A 272 -9.93 -7.47 7.84
CA ARG A 272 -10.61 -6.28 8.41
C ARG A 272 -11.59 -5.70 7.39
N SER A 273 -12.75 -5.24 7.85
CA SER A 273 -13.70 -4.49 7.01
C SER A 273 -13.09 -3.15 6.56
N LEU A 274 -13.57 -2.59 5.45
CA LEU A 274 -13.04 -1.32 4.93
C LEU A 274 -13.18 -0.18 5.95
N ALA A 275 -14.29 -0.13 6.70
CA ALA A 275 -14.50 0.85 7.76
C ALA A 275 -13.45 0.72 8.88
N GLN A 276 -13.15 -0.50 9.32
CA GLN A 276 -12.11 -0.76 10.32
C GLN A 276 -10.71 -0.41 9.83
N ARG A 277 -10.41 -0.69 8.55
CA ARG A 277 -9.12 -0.30 7.97
C ARG A 277 -8.97 1.21 7.89
N ARG A 278 -10.02 1.92 7.45
CA ARG A 278 -10.04 3.39 7.42
C ARG A 278 -9.87 3.98 8.80
N GLU A 279 -10.60 3.48 9.81
CA GLU A 279 -10.46 3.92 11.19
C GLU A 279 -9.05 3.70 11.75
N ALA A 280 -8.45 2.54 11.48
CA ALA A 280 -7.07 2.26 11.88
C ALA A 280 -6.06 3.21 11.21
N LEU A 281 -6.24 3.51 9.91
CA LEU A 281 -5.36 4.42 9.17
C LEU A 281 -5.50 5.87 9.62
N GLU A 282 -6.73 6.37 9.76
CA GLU A 282 -6.98 7.73 10.25
C GLU A 282 -6.53 7.89 11.70
N GLY A 283 -6.76 6.87 12.53
CA GLY A 283 -6.28 6.84 13.90
C GLY A 283 -4.75 6.84 13.99
N PHE A 284 -4.06 6.13 13.09
CA PHE A 284 -2.60 6.17 13.02
C PHE A 284 -2.08 7.52 12.51
N LYS A 285 -2.70 8.10 11.46
CA LYS A 285 -2.35 9.44 10.94
C LYS A 285 -2.51 10.56 11.97
N SER A 286 -3.58 10.51 12.75
CA SER A 286 -3.89 11.51 13.77
C SER A 286 -3.12 11.34 15.08
N GLY A 287 -2.38 10.24 15.25
CA GLY A 287 -1.68 9.91 16.49
C GLY A 287 -2.55 9.23 17.56
N LYS A 288 -3.86 9.02 17.32
CA LYS A 288 -4.74 8.22 18.19
C LYS A 288 -4.18 6.81 18.40
N TYR A 289 -3.62 6.21 17.36
CA TYR A 289 -2.86 4.97 17.46
C TYR A 289 -1.39 5.28 17.23
N ARG A 290 -0.57 5.05 18.25
CA ARG A 290 0.89 5.17 18.13
C ARG A 290 1.48 4.04 17.29
N VAL A 291 0.88 2.84 17.35
CA VAL A 291 1.38 1.66 16.64
C VAL A 291 0.34 1.12 15.67
N LEU A 292 0.75 0.87 14.43
CA LEU A 292 -0.06 0.17 13.43
C LEU A 292 0.61 -1.16 13.07
N VAL A 293 -0.09 -2.27 13.32
CA VAL A 293 0.38 -3.61 12.94
C VAL A 293 -0.27 -4.02 11.62
N ALA A 294 0.55 -4.34 10.62
CA ALA A 294 0.10 -4.60 9.26
C ALA A 294 0.68 -5.88 8.66
N THR A 295 -0.10 -6.48 7.75
CA THR A 295 0.43 -7.41 6.74
C THR A 295 0.81 -6.64 5.48
N ASP A 296 1.76 -7.14 4.68
CA ASP A 296 2.22 -6.49 3.43
C ASP A 296 1.08 -6.05 2.53
N ILE A 297 0.15 -6.96 2.25
CA ILE A 297 -1.00 -6.71 1.36
C ILE A 297 -1.85 -5.53 1.81
N ALA A 298 -1.96 -5.32 3.12
CA ALA A 298 -2.85 -4.31 3.69
C ALA A 298 -2.15 -2.98 4.02
N SER A 299 -0.83 -2.94 3.94
CA SER A 299 -0.01 -1.74 4.17
C SER A 299 0.60 -1.15 2.90
N ARG A 300 0.58 -1.91 1.80
CA ARG A 300 0.89 -1.41 0.46
C ARG A 300 -0.10 -0.30 0.08
N GLY A 301 0.45 0.88 -0.18
CA GLY A 301 -0.34 2.09 -0.46
C GLY A 301 -0.75 2.89 0.78
N ILE A 302 -0.27 2.57 1.98
CA ILE A 302 -0.41 3.51 3.10
C ILE A 302 0.44 4.75 2.80
N ASP A 303 -0.22 5.88 2.58
CA ASP A 303 0.39 7.20 2.50
C ASP A 303 0.29 7.89 3.84
N VAL A 304 1.21 7.53 4.74
CA VAL A 304 1.37 8.16 6.06
C VAL A 304 2.75 8.81 6.08
N VAL A 305 2.78 10.07 6.45
CA VAL A 305 4.00 10.87 6.62
C VAL A 305 4.38 10.85 8.09
N GLY A 306 5.67 10.93 8.40
CA GLY A 306 6.14 11.03 9.79
C GLY A 306 6.08 9.72 10.57
N ILE A 307 6.34 8.58 9.91
CA ILE A 307 6.60 7.31 10.61
C ILE A 307 8.02 7.36 11.17
N GLU A 308 8.18 7.34 12.50
CA GLU A 308 9.50 7.31 13.15
C GLU A 308 10.19 5.96 12.91
N LEU A 309 9.47 4.87 13.19
CA LEU A 309 10.03 3.52 13.17
C LEU A 309 9.21 2.59 12.27
N VAL A 310 9.91 1.91 11.36
CA VAL A 310 9.39 0.71 10.69
C VAL A 310 10.00 -0.52 11.34
N LEU A 311 9.17 -1.44 11.81
CA LEU A 311 9.62 -2.70 12.41
C LEU A 311 9.17 -3.89 11.58
N ASN A 312 10.12 -4.61 10.99
CA ASN A 312 9.89 -5.91 10.37
C ASN A 312 9.91 -6.99 11.46
N TYR A 313 8.76 -7.27 12.08
CA TYR A 313 8.66 -8.33 13.10
C TYR A 313 8.88 -9.72 12.49
N ASP A 314 8.35 -9.91 11.27
CA ASP A 314 8.69 -11.05 10.42
C ASP A 314 9.38 -10.54 9.15
N LEU A 315 10.39 -11.27 8.67
CA LEU A 315 11.01 -10.98 7.38
C LEU A 315 9.98 -11.01 6.24
N PRO A 316 10.12 -10.11 5.26
CA PRO A 316 9.26 -10.09 4.08
C PRO A 316 9.41 -11.36 3.26
N SER A 317 8.39 -11.66 2.45
CA SER A 317 8.41 -12.84 1.57
C SER A 317 9.36 -12.67 0.39
N THR A 318 9.64 -11.44 -0.04
CA THR A 318 10.59 -11.12 -1.10
C THR A 318 11.55 -10.02 -0.66
N SER A 319 12.72 -9.91 -1.30
CA SER A 319 13.69 -8.85 -1.02
C SER A 319 13.15 -7.46 -1.38
N GLU A 320 12.32 -7.37 -2.42
CA GLU A 320 11.74 -6.11 -2.91
C GLU A 320 10.75 -5.53 -1.89
N ASP A 321 9.99 -6.40 -1.23
CA ASP A 321 9.10 -6.01 -0.15
C ASP A 321 9.85 -5.34 1.00
N TYR A 322 11.07 -5.76 1.32
CA TYR A 322 11.90 -5.11 2.33
C TYR A 322 12.05 -3.61 2.06
N VAL A 323 12.44 -3.26 0.83
CA VAL A 323 12.63 -1.87 0.39
C VAL A 323 11.32 -1.09 0.47
N HIS A 324 10.20 -1.72 0.08
CA HIS A 324 8.87 -1.10 0.17
C HIS A 324 8.38 -0.84 1.59
N ARG A 325 8.74 -1.72 2.54
CA ARG A 325 8.43 -1.57 3.96
C ARG A 325 9.23 -0.45 4.59
N ILE A 326 10.56 -0.47 4.44
CA ILE A 326 11.41 0.55 5.08
C ILE A 326 11.22 1.93 4.44
N GLY A 327 10.84 1.99 3.16
CA GLY A 327 10.43 3.24 2.49
C GLY A 327 9.11 3.85 3.00
N ARG A 328 8.50 3.29 4.05
CA ARG A 328 7.40 3.94 4.78
C ARG A 328 7.89 4.98 5.79
N THR A 329 9.16 4.92 6.21
CA THR A 329 9.82 5.98 6.98
C THR A 329 10.73 6.83 6.07
N ALA A 330 11.45 7.81 6.64
CA ALA A 330 12.36 8.74 5.97
C ALA A 330 11.73 9.53 4.78
N ARG A 331 10.43 9.87 4.90
CA ARG A 331 9.71 10.69 3.92
C ARG A 331 9.90 12.18 4.23
N ALA A 332 9.87 13.02 3.19
CA ALA A 332 9.94 14.49 3.29
C ALA A 332 11.25 15.07 3.90
N GLY A 333 12.36 14.34 3.82
CA GLY A 333 13.70 14.87 4.18
C GLY A 333 14.13 14.61 5.62
N ALA A 334 13.26 14.08 6.48
CA ALA A 334 13.64 13.59 7.81
C ALA A 334 14.31 12.20 7.72
N GLY A 335 15.23 11.90 8.63
CA GLY A 335 15.78 10.55 8.82
C GLY A 335 14.70 9.58 9.31
N GLY A 336 14.92 8.28 9.10
CA GLY A 336 14.00 7.23 9.53
C GLY A 336 14.73 6.02 10.12
N HIS A 337 14.05 5.25 10.96
CA HIS A 337 14.62 4.03 11.53
C HIS A 337 13.88 2.79 11.03
N ALA A 338 14.62 1.75 10.66
CA ALA A 338 14.08 0.46 10.31
C ALA A 338 14.75 -0.67 11.10
N ILE A 339 14.00 -1.33 11.96
CA ILE A 339 14.46 -2.49 12.72
C ILE A 339 13.89 -3.76 12.10
N THR A 340 14.72 -4.80 12.00
CA THR A 340 14.32 -6.09 11.42
C THR A 340 14.66 -7.23 12.36
N PHE A 341 13.68 -8.10 12.61
CA PHE A 341 13.88 -9.34 13.35
C PHE A 341 14.00 -10.51 12.39
N ALA A 342 15.14 -11.20 12.42
CA ALA A 342 15.36 -12.43 11.67
C ALA A 342 15.59 -13.59 12.63
N MET A 343 15.08 -14.77 12.29
CA MET A 343 15.43 -16.00 13.00
C MET A 343 16.77 -16.55 12.48
N PRO A 344 17.53 -17.33 13.27
CA PRO A 344 18.81 -17.91 12.84
C PRO A 344 18.72 -18.68 11.51
N GLU A 345 17.61 -19.37 11.27
CA GLU A 345 17.32 -20.13 10.05
C GLU A 345 17.01 -19.26 8.81
N GLU A 346 16.64 -17.98 8.95
CA GLU A 346 16.26 -17.09 7.84
C GLU A 346 17.49 -16.38 7.19
N ARG A 347 18.69 -16.96 7.30
CA ARG A 347 19.96 -16.37 6.83
C ARG A 347 19.97 -16.15 5.32
N SER A 348 19.33 -17.03 4.54
CA SER A 348 19.24 -16.91 3.07
C SER A 348 18.47 -15.67 2.65
N GLU A 349 17.37 -15.38 3.33
CA GLU A 349 16.46 -14.28 3.08
C GLU A 349 17.14 -12.95 3.44
N VAL A 350 17.86 -12.90 4.56
CA VAL A 350 18.71 -11.76 4.92
C VAL A 350 19.73 -11.48 3.83
N ARG A 351 20.45 -12.51 3.35
CA ARG A 351 21.44 -12.35 2.26
C ARG A 351 20.81 -11.85 0.96
N ALA A 352 19.60 -12.29 0.63
CA ALA A 352 18.88 -11.81 -0.55
C ALA A 352 18.57 -10.31 -0.44
N ILE A 353 18.13 -9.86 0.75
CA ILE A 353 17.91 -8.44 1.05
C ILE A 353 19.22 -7.65 0.93
N GLU A 354 20.30 -8.11 1.56
CA GLU A 354 21.62 -7.45 1.52
C GLU A 354 22.16 -7.28 0.10
N ARG A 355 21.96 -8.30 -0.76
CA ARG A 355 22.32 -8.22 -2.19
C ARG A 355 21.49 -7.18 -2.93
N LEU A 356 20.19 -7.11 -2.67
CA LEU A 356 19.31 -6.13 -3.30
C LEU A 356 19.68 -4.69 -2.91
N ILE A 357 19.93 -4.45 -1.62
CA ILE A 357 20.32 -3.13 -1.11
C ILE A 357 21.82 -2.83 -1.27
N ARG A 358 22.60 -3.80 -1.77
CA ARG A 358 24.06 -3.73 -1.98
C ARG A 358 24.85 -3.31 -0.74
N LYS A 359 24.36 -3.68 0.46
CA LYS A 359 24.98 -3.34 1.74
C LYS A 359 24.62 -4.41 2.78
N PRO A 360 25.55 -4.80 3.68
CA PRO A 360 25.21 -5.65 4.81
C PRO A 360 24.28 -4.94 5.80
N LEU A 361 23.37 -5.68 6.42
CA LEU A 361 22.53 -5.15 7.49
C LEU A 361 23.31 -5.18 8.81
N PRO A 362 23.47 -4.03 9.51
CA PRO A 362 24.16 -4.00 10.80
C PRO A 362 23.45 -4.87 11.84
N VAL A 363 24.14 -5.92 12.29
CA VAL A 363 23.62 -6.82 13.33
C VAL A 363 23.80 -6.15 14.69
N SER A 364 22.68 -5.91 15.38
CA SER A 364 22.66 -5.34 16.72
C SER A 364 22.65 -6.45 17.78
N GLN A 365 23.32 -6.21 18.90
CA GLN A 365 23.31 -7.12 20.04
C GLN A 365 21.92 -7.11 20.69
N LEU A 366 21.43 -8.29 21.08
CA LEU A 366 20.17 -8.37 21.81
C LEU A 366 20.31 -7.60 23.14
N PRO A 367 19.41 -6.66 23.47
CA PRO A 367 19.40 -6.03 24.77
C PRO A 367 19.13 -7.10 25.84
N ASP A 368 19.54 -6.86 27.09
CA ASP A 368 19.20 -7.73 28.22
C ASP A 368 17.68 -7.93 28.28
N LEU A 369 17.23 -9.11 27.82
CA LEU A 369 15.81 -9.45 27.79
C LEU A 369 15.47 -9.99 29.17
N PRO A 370 14.62 -9.32 29.97
CA PRO A 370 14.28 -9.83 31.29
C PRO A 370 13.70 -11.26 31.19
N GLU A 371 14.17 -12.13 32.08
CA GLU A 371 13.49 -13.39 32.39
C GLU A 371 12.16 -13.06 33.04
N ILE A 372 11.13 -12.83 32.22
CA ILE A 372 9.76 -12.86 32.72
C ILE A 372 9.55 -14.27 33.26
N ALA A 373 9.42 -14.39 34.58
CA ALA A 373 8.99 -15.62 35.24
C ALA A 373 7.81 -16.20 34.44
N ALA A 374 7.96 -17.42 33.96
CA ALA A 374 6.88 -18.10 33.26
C ALA A 374 5.60 -18.01 34.10
N PRO A 375 4.43 -17.74 33.51
CA PRO A 375 3.19 -17.98 34.23
C PRO A 375 3.19 -19.48 34.58
N ALA A 376 3.42 -19.80 35.85
CA ALA A 376 3.31 -21.14 36.34
C ALA A 376 1.90 -21.63 36.02
N PHE A 377 1.79 -22.76 35.32
CA PHE A 377 0.51 -23.43 35.20
C PHE A 377 -0.02 -23.70 36.61
N PRO A 378 -1.31 -23.42 36.90
CA PRO A 378 -1.88 -23.86 38.15
C PRO A 378 -1.73 -25.39 38.24
N PRO A 379 -1.39 -25.94 39.42
CA PRO A 379 -1.19 -27.37 39.56
C PRO A 379 -2.48 -28.12 39.15
N PRO A 380 -2.36 -29.32 38.57
CA PRO A 380 -3.52 -30.09 38.14
C PRO A 380 -4.45 -30.33 39.32
N LEU A 381 -5.75 -30.09 39.11
CA LEU A 381 -6.79 -30.43 40.07
C LEU A 381 -6.68 -31.91 40.44
N ARG A 382 -6.39 -32.19 41.72
CA ARG A 382 -6.38 -33.56 42.23
C ARG A 382 -7.75 -34.22 41.98
N PRO A 383 -7.81 -35.49 41.56
CA PRO A 383 -9.08 -36.20 41.47
C PRO A 383 -9.70 -36.28 42.86
N LYS A 384 -10.94 -35.79 43.02
CA LYS A 384 -11.74 -36.08 44.20
C LYS A 384 -11.97 -37.60 44.24
N HIS A 385 -11.32 -38.29 45.16
CA HIS A 385 -11.71 -39.64 45.55
C HIS A 385 -13.18 -39.61 45.96
N ALA A 386 -14.05 -40.21 45.14
CA ALA A 386 -15.41 -40.54 45.53
C ALA A 386 -15.35 -41.62 46.62
N ARG A 387 -15.35 -41.20 47.88
CA ARG A 387 -15.73 -42.08 49.00
C ARG A 387 -17.21 -42.40 48.86
N ARG A 388 -17.55 -43.52 48.22
CA ARG A 388 -18.88 -44.12 48.38
C ARG A 388 -18.86 -44.97 49.65
N HIS A 389 -19.44 -44.38 50.70
CA HIS A 389 -19.82 -45.07 51.93
C HIS A 389 -20.76 -46.24 51.60
N PHE A 390 -20.39 -47.44 52.06
CA PHE A 390 -21.30 -48.55 52.27
C PHE A 390 -22.25 -48.19 53.43
N SER A 391 -23.53 -48.02 53.16
CA SER A 391 -24.57 -48.07 54.21
C SER A 391 -25.22 -49.46 54.19
N ARG A 392 -24.84 -50.29 55.15
CA ARG A 392 -25.64 -51.45 55.57
C ARG A 392 -26.90 -50.93 56.27
N ARG A 393 -28.08 -51.30 55.80
CA ARG A 393 -29.27 -51.44 56.65
C ARG A 393 -29.91 -52.79 56.38
N ARG A 394 -29.94 -53.59 57.44
CA ARG A 394 -30.77 -54.78 57.66
C ARG A 394 -31.94 -54.31 58.53
N TRP A 395 -33.14 -54.72 58.14
CA TRP A 395 -34.43 -54.74 58.86
C TRP A 395 -34.93 -53.42 59.46
#